data_AF-A0A3D0Q2J3-F1
#
_entry.id   AF-A0A3D0Q2J3-F1
#
_cell.length_a   1.000
_cell.length_b   1.000
_cell.length_c   1.000
_cell.angle_alpha   90.00
_cell.angle_beta   90.00
_cell.angle_gamma   90.00
#
_symmetry.space_group_name_H-M   'P 1'
#
loop_
_entity.id
_entity.type
_entity.pdbx_description
1 polymer ?
#
loop_
_entity_poly.entity_id
_entity_poly.type
_entity_poly.pdbx_seq_one_letter_code
_entity_poly.pdbx_strand_id
1 'polypeptide(L)'
;MKQYHPTRYAGWLACFTLLTYLLSVAGLLPADVATVSAWLTLFTMLPAVKASARKQSVVLFLLGVTGLATGYWLGAEISWRSVFATNVPLLTMFLAITFLSLTNAPDNDERLPTGNKAAAVTAFGTTLLGAVINMSVIFVFGDRLKRGGKLTDAQQIVLARCFTAAAWWSPFFIATGVALMYAPGMAWKATVAPGAIMALLGIGYTLVDVHRRSTAPFEGYPLKAESLIIPVLMAIAVLILHHFFPQIRIMIL
;
A
#
# COMPACT_ATOMS: atom_id res chain seq x y z
N MET A 1 -8.32 8.29 -29.41
CA MET A 1 -7.70 7.62 -28.24
C MET A 1 -8.11 6.15 -28.28
N LYS A 2 -7.18 5.23 -28.59
CA LYS A 2 -7.49 3.79 -28.68
C LYS A 2 -7.77 3.25 -27.28
N GLN A 3 -9.01 2.82 -27.03
CA GLN A 3 -9.37 1.99 -25.88
C GLN A 3 -8.65 0.65 -26.00
N TYR A 4 -7.64 0.46 -25.14
CA TYR A 4 -6.85 -0.77 -25.08
C TYR A 4 -7.57 -1.73 -24.12
N HIS A 5 -8.08 -2.85 -24.64
CA HIS A 5 -8.85 -3.89 -23.91
C HIS A 5 -8.05 -5.12 -23.37
N PRO A 6 -6.73 -5.13 -23.08
CA PRO A 6 -6.10 -6.34 -22.53
C PRO A 6 -6.36 -6.57 -21.03
N THR A 7 -6.98 -5.63 -20.33
CA THR A 7 -7.11 -5.64 -18.86
C THR A 7 -8.24 -6.51 -18.32
N ARG A 8 -9.14 -7.05 -19.15
CA ARG A 8 -10.30 -7.83 -18.67
C ARG A 8 -9.88 -9.10 -17.94
N TYR A 9 -8.79 -9.74 -18.36
CA TYR A 9 -8.30 -10.98 -17.74
C TYR A 9 -7.33 -10.75 -16.59
N ALA A 10 -6.69 -9.57 -16.51
CA ALA A 10 -5.72 -9.25 -15.47
C ALA A 10 -6.32 -9.32 -14.06
N GLY A 11 -7.55 -8.82 -13.88
CA GLY A 11 -8.25 -8.91 -12.59
C GLY A 11 -8.56 -10.35 -12.18
N TRP A 12 -8.96 -11.20 -13.13
CA TRP A 12 -9.17 -12.63 -12.88
C TRP A 12 -7.87 -13.36 -12.56
N LEU A 13 -6.78 -13.06 -13.27
CA LEU A 13 -5.46 -13.62 -13.00
C LEU A 13 -4.91 -13.18 -11.63
N ALA A 14 -5.14 -11.92 -11.25
CA ALA A 14 -4.81 -11.42 -9.92
C ALA A 14 -5.60 -12.20 -8.85
N CYS A 15 -6.92 -12.32 -9.00
CA CYS A 15 -7.76 -13.11 -8.09
C CYS A 15 -7.30 -14.58 -8.01
N PHE A 16 -6.97 -15.19 -9.15
CA PHE A 16 -6.43 -16.53 -9.21
C PHE A 16 -5.08 -16.66 -8.48
N THR A 17 -4.22 -15.65 -8.58
CA THR A 17 -2.95 -15.58 -7.83
C THR A 17 -3.21 -15.57 -6.32
N LEU A 18 -4.19 -14.79 -5.85
CA LEU A 18 -4.58 -14.76 -4.43
C LEU A 18 -5.07 -16.13 -3.96
N LEU A 19 -6.01 -16.73 -4.68
CA LEU A 19 -6.60 -18.03 -4.31
C LEU A 19 -5.56 -19.14 -4.29
N THR A 20 -4.72 -19.23 -5.33
CA THR A 20 -3.66 -20.25 -5.41
C THR A 20 -2.58 -20.05 -4.35
N TYR A 21 -2.28 -18.81 -3.96
CA TYR A 21 -1.38 -18.54 -2.85
C TYR A 21 -1.98 -19.02 -1.51
N LEU A 22 -3.24 -18.72 -1.23
CA LEU A 22 -3.92 -19.18 -0.01
C LEU A 22 -3.99 -20.71 0.06
N LEU A 23 -4.30 -21.37 -1.06
CA LEU A 23 -4.26 -22.84 -1.15
C LEU A 23 -2.84 -23.38 -0.92
N SER A 24 -1.81 -22.66 -1.36
CA SER A 24 -0.42 -23.04 -1.10
C SER A 24 -0.04 -22.91 0.37
N VAL A 25 -0.49 -21.84 1.04
CA VAL A 25 -0.32 -21.67 2.48
C VAL A 25 -1.03 -22.79 3.26
N ALA A 26 -2.19 -23.24 2.78
CA ALA A 26 -2.92 -24.38 3.34
C ALA A 26 -2.27 -25.75 3.05
N GLY A 27 -1.15 -25.79 2.31
CA GLY A 27 -0.47 -27.04 1.92
C GLY A 27 -1.16 -27.83 0.81
N LEU A 28 -2.18 -27.27 0.17
CA LEU A 28 -2.98 -27.94 -0.86
C LEU A 28 -2.38 -27.82 -2.26
N LEU A 29 -1.54 -26.80 -2.50
CA LEU A 29 -0.89 -26.55 -3.78
C LEU A 29 0.58 -26.12 -3.64
N PRO A 30 1.44 -26.42 -4.63
CA PRO A 30 2.78 -25.85 -4.71
C PRO A 30 2.72 -24.32 -4.90
N ALA A 31 3.61 -23.60 -4.22
CA ALA A 31 3.73 -22.13 -4.35
C ALA A 31 4.09 -21.67 -5.77
N ASP A 32 4.57 -22.58 -6.60
CA ASP A 32 4.96 -22.31 -7.98
C ASP A 32 3.75 -21.91 -8.84
N VAL A 33 2.55 -22.42 -8.53
CA VAL A 33 1.31 -22.07 -9.24
C VAL A 33 0.95 -20.59 -8.99
N ALA A 34 1.02 -20.15 -7.74
CA ALA A 34 0.82 -18.76 -7.36
C ALA A 34 1.92 -17.86 -7.96
N THR A 35 3.15 -18.36 -8.02
CA THR A 35 4.28 -17.62 -8.61
C THR A 35 4.08 -17.39 -10.10
N VAL A 36 3.79 -18.44 -10.87
CA VAL A 36 3.57 -18.33 -12.33
C VAL A 36 2.38 -17.41 -12.62
N SER A 37 1.27 -17.55 -11.90
CA SER A 37 0.10 -16.68 -12.09
C SER A 37 0.38 -15.21 -11.74
N ALA A 38 1.18 -14.94 -10.71
CA ALA A 38 1.62 -13.57 -10.38
C ALA A 38 2.40 -12.93 -11.54
N TRP A 39 3.35 -13.66 -12.13
CA TRP A 39 4.14 -13.17 -13.26
C TRP A 39 3.29 -12.99 -14.54
N LEU A 40 2.38 -13.91 -14.82
CA LEU A 40 1.41 -13.75 -15.92
C LEU A 40 0.53 -12.51 -15.72
N THR A 41 0.08 -12.25 -14.50
CA THR A 41 -0.66 -11.03 -14.14
C THR A 41 0.18 -9.79 -14.46
N LEU A 42 1.46 -9.76 -14.08
CA LEU A 42 2.36 -8.65 -14.42
C LEU A 42 2.43 -8.42 -15.93
N PHE A 43 2.72 -9.46 -16.72
CA PHE A 43 2.89 -9.31 -18.18
C PHE A 43 1.61 -8.82 -18.87
N THR A 44 0.43 -9.26 -18.42
CA THR A 44 -0.85 -8.76 -18.95
C THR A 44 -1.14 -7.31 -18.57
N MET A 45 -0.66 -6.86 -17.41
CA MET A 45 -0.85 -5.49 -16.92
C MET A 45 0.22 -4.50 -17.39
N LEU A 46 1.39 -4.96 -17.84
CA LEU A 46 2.50 -4.09 -18.31
C LEU A 46 2.05 -2.97 -19.26
N PRO A 47 1.17 -3.20 -20.26
CA PRO A 47 0.71 -2.14 -21.16
C PRO A 47 -0.08 -1.03 -20.45
N ALA A 48 -0.79 -1.35 -19.38
CA ALA A 48 -1.62 -0.41 -18.62
C ALA A 48 -0.83 0.43 -17.60
N VAL A 49 0.40 0.02 -17.27
CA VAL A 49 1.27 0.76 -16.33
C VAL A 49 1.75 2.07 -16.96
N LYS A 50 1.62 3.17 -16.21
CA LYS A 50 2.14 4.50 -16.61
C LYS A 50 3.62 4.43 -16.98
N ALA A 51 4.03 5.20 -18.00
CA ALA A 51 5.41 5.18 -18.49
C ALA A 51 6.46 5.51 -17.43
N SER A 52 6.17 6.42 -16.49
CA SER A 52 7.06 6.76 -15.37
C SER A 52 7.30 5.56 -14.44
N ALA A 53 6.22 4.92 -14.00
CA ALA A 53 6.29 3.73 -13.15
C ALA A 53 7.01 2.58 -13.88
N ARG A 54 6.72 2.37 -15.18
CA ARG A 54 7.42 1.36 -16.00
C ARG A 54 8.93 1.59 -16.04
N LYS A 55 9.37 2.85 -16.25
CA LYS A 55 10.81 3.19 -16.24
C LYS A 55 11.45 2.89 -14.88
N GLN A 56 10.80 3.28 -13.78
CA GLN A 56 11.29 2.99 -12.43
C GLN A 56 11.40 1.47 -12.19
N SER A 57 10.38 0.70 -12.56
CA SER A 57 10.40 -0.76 -12.45
C SER A 57 11.51 -1.40 -13.28
N VAL A 58 11.77 -0.92 -14.51
CA VAL A 58 12.86 -1.43 -15.36
C VAL A 58 14.23 -1.14 -14.74
N VAL A 59 14.45 0.07 -14.24
CA VAL A 59 15.72 0.41 -13.56
C VAL A 59 15.93 -0.47 -12.35
N LEU A 60 14.92 -0.62 -11.49
CA LEU A 60 14.99 -1.49 -10.31
C LEU A 60 15.21 -2.97 -10.69
N PHE A 61 14.57 -3.44 -11.76
CA PHE A 61 14.78 -4.80 -12.28
C PHE A 61 16.22 -5.01 -12.75
N LEU A 62 16.80 -4.08 -13.51
CA LEU A 62 18.20 -4.15 -13.96
C LEU A 62 19.17 -4.11 -12.78
N LEU A 63 18.90 -3.27 -11.77
CA LEU A 63 19.67 -3.26 -10.52
C LEU A 63 19.57 -4.61 -9.79
N GLY A 64 18.39 -5.22 -9.74
CA GLY A 64 18.20 -6.56 -9.17
C GLY A 64 18.98 -7.64 -9.93
N VAL A 65 18.92 -7.63 -11.26
CA VAL A 65 19.65 -8.59 -12.11
C VAL A 65 21.17 -8.42 -11.98
N THR A 66 21.68 -7.19 -11.92
CA THR A 66 23.11 -6.92 -11.72
C THR A 66 23.56 -7.35 -10.33
N GLY A 67 22.75 -7.12 -9.28
CA GLY A 67 23.01 -7.65 -7.94
C GLY A 67 23.06 -9.18 -7.91
N LEU A 68 22.12 -9.84 -8.59
CA LEU A 68 22.08 -11.29 -8.72
C LEU A 68 23.29 -11.86 -9.48
N ALA A 69 23.69 -11.22 -10.58
CA ALA A 69 24.88 -11.59 -11.34
C ALA A 69 26.16 -11.41 -10.51
N THR A 70 26.26 -10.33 -9.74
CA THR A 70 27.39 -10.08 -8.85
C THR A 70 27.45 -11.14 -7.75
N GLY A 71 26.31 -11.48 -7.14
CA GLY A 71 26.23 -12.56 -6.15
C GLY A 71 26.67 -13.91 -6.74
N TYR A 72 26.21 -14.24 -7.94
CA TYR A 72 26.65 -15.44 -8.66
C TYR A 72 28.17 -15.47 -8.87
N TRP A 73 28.76 -14.35 -9.32
CA TRP A 73 30.20 -14.23 -9.55
C TRP A 73 31.02 -14.33 -8.26
N LEU A 74 30.46 -13.90 -7.13
CA LEU A 74 31.05 -14.07 -5.80
C LEU A 74 30.84 -15.48 -5.21
N GLY A 75 30.24 -16.40 -5.98
CA GLY A 75 30.03 -17.79 -5.57
C GLY A 75 28.79 -18.04 -4.71
N ALA A 76 27.82 -17.10 -4.69
CA ALA A 76 26.57 -17.30 -3.96
C ALA A 76 25.68 -18.36 -4.63
N GLU A 77 25.07 -19.23 -3.82
CA GLU A 77 24.06 -20.18 -4.30
C GLU A 77 22.75 -19.45 -4.62
N ILE A 78 22.33 -19.51 -5.89
CA ILE A 78 21.10 -18.86 -6.35
C ILE A 78 19.98 -19.89 -6.45
N SER A 79 19.01 -19.77 -5.56
CA SER A 79 17.73 -20.45 -5.70
C SER A 79 16.81 -19.68 -6.64
N TRP A 80 16.65 -20.15 -7.88
CA TRP A 80 15.73 -19.55 -8.85
C TRP A 80 14.29 -19.50 -8.36
N ARG A 81 13.86 -20.51 -7.58
CA ARG A 81 12.55 -20.51 -6.96
C ARG A 81 12.38 -19.31 -6.03
N SER A 82 13.37 -19.02 -5.20
CA SER A 82 13.34 -17.88 -4.28
C SER A 82 13.35 -16.55 -5.04
N VAL A 83 14.12 -16.43 -6.13
CA VAL A 83 14.17 -15.22 -6.97
C VAL A 83 12.78 -14.83 -7.47
N PHE A 84 11.96 -15.81 -7.89
CA PHE A 84 10.63 -15.54 -8.42
C PHE A 84 9.50 -15.54 -7.38
N ALA A 85 9.61 -16.35 -6.33
CA ALA A 85 8.51 -16.61 -5.39
C ALA A 85 8.57 -15.76 -4.11
N THR A 86 9.73 -15.25 -3.70
CA THR A 86 9.93 -14.60 -2.40
C THR A 86 8.98 -13.42 -2.17
N ASN A 87 8.65 -12.64 -3.20
CA ASN A 87 7.77 -11.47 -3.11
C ASN A 87 6.28 -11.77 -3.33
N VAL A 88 5.89 -13.01 -3.63
CA VAL A 88 4.48 -13.39 -3.84
C VAL A 88 3.59 -13.07 -2.63
N PRO A 89 3.99 -13.34 -1.37
CA PRO A 89 3.20 -12.97 -0.18
C PRO A 89 2.88 -11.47 -0.10
N LEU A 90 3.83 -10.61 -0.47
CA LEU A 90 3.64 -9.15 -0.46
C LEU A 90 2.62 -8.72 -1.51
N LEU A 91 2.67 -9.35 -2.68
CA LEU A 91 1.75 -9.07 -3.78
C LEU A 91 0.32 -9.49 -3.43
N THR A 92 0.15 -10.66 -2.81
CA THR A 92 -1.16 -11.17 -2.41
C THR A 92 -1.77 -10.36 -1.27
N MET A 93 -0.95 -9.92 -0.31
CA MET A 93 -1.38 -8.98 0.73
C MET A 93 -1.90 -7.67 0.10
N PHE A 94 -1.16 -7.10 -0.85
CA PHE A 94 -1.58 -5.87 -1.53
C PHE A 94 -2.89 -6.05 -2.29
N LEU A 95 -3.05 -7.19 -2.96
CA LEU A 95 -4.26 -7.51 -3.71
C LEU A 95 -5.47 -7.66 -2.78
N ALA A 96 -5.34 -8.36 -1.66
CA ALA A 96 -6.39 -8.51 -0.65
C ALA A 96 -6.83 -7.15 -0.09
N ILE A 97 -5.89 -6.28 0.28
CA ILE A 97 -6.20 -4.94 0.79
C ILE A 97 -6.86 -4.07 -0.29
N THR A 98 -6.47 -4.23 -1.57
CA THR A 98 -7.13 -3.53 -2.68
C THR A 98 -8.58 -3.96 -2.83
N PHE A 99 -8.91 -5.25 -2.66
CA PHE A 99 -10.30 -5.71 -2.66
C PHE A 99 -11.11 -5.14 -1.49
N LEU A 100 -10.54 -5.04 -0.29
CA LEU A 100 -11.18 -4.38 0.84
C LEU A 100 -11.53 -2.93 0.53
N SER A 101 -10.69 -2.24 -0.25
CA SER A 101 -11.00 -0.85 -0.61
C SER A 101 -12.24 -0.70 -1.49
N LEU A 102 -12.61 -1.74 -2.26
CA LEU A 102 -13.82 -1.74 -3.11
C LEU A 102 -15.11 -1.80 -2.29
N THR A 103 -15.05 -2.24 -1.02
CA THR A 103 -16.23 -2.30 -0.15
C THR A 103 -16.54 -0.96 0.53
N ASN A 104 -15.70 0.06 0.36
CA ASN A 104 -15.96 1.39 0.91
C ASN A 104 -16.93 2.17 0.01
N ALA A 105 -18.13 2.42 0.50
CA ALA A 105 -19.12 3.23 -0.20
C ALA A 105 -18.70 4.72 -0.18
N PRO A 106 -18.78 5.45 -1.31
CA PRO A 106 -18.69 6.90 -1.30
C PRO A 106 -19.91 7.48 -0.59
N ASP A 107 -19.68 8.24 0.47
CA ASP A 107 -20.75 8.89 1.23
C ASP A 107 -21.18 10.21 0.53
N ASN A 108 -22.49 10.44 0.37
CA ASN A 108 -23.01 11.57 -0.42
C ASN A 108 -23.12 12.88 0.37
N ASP A 109 -22.86 13.99 -0.33
CA ASP A 109 -23.29 15.37 -0.05
C ASP A 109 -23.14 15.95 1.38
N GLU A 110 -21.91 15.98 1.90
CA GLU A 110 -21.56 16.84 3.04
C GLU A 110 -20.63 17.97 2.63
N ARG A 111 -20.83 19.15 3.25
CA ARG A 111 -19.92 20.30 3.13
C ARG A 111 -18.53 19.92 3.63
N LEU A 112 -17.51 20.16 2.80
CA LEU A 112 -16.13 19.94 3.21
C LEU A 112 -15.81 20.88 4.39
N PRO A 113 -15.31 20.37 5.52
CA PRO A 113 -14.81 21.22 6.59
C PRO A 113 -13.65 22.07 6.09
N THR A 114 -13.54 23.29 6.60
CA THR A 114 -12.51 24.24 6.16
C THR A 114 -11.56 24.65 7.29
N GLY A 115 -10.35 25.07 6.91
CA GLY A 115 -9.33 25.63 7.81
C GLY A 115 -8.31 24.61 8.32
N ASN A 116 -7.45 25.06 9.25
CA ASN A 116 -6.30 24.29 9.74
C ASN A 116 -6.72 22.99 10.45
N LYS A 117 -7.86 22.99 11.16
CA LYS A 117 -8.40 21.79 11.80
C LYS A 117 -8.78 20.75 10.74
N ALA A 118 -9.38 21.18 9.63
CA ALA A 118 -9.70 20.30 8.51
C ALA A 118 -8.44 19.70 7.87
N ALA A 119 -7.37 20.49 7.73
CA ALA A 119 -6.07 20.01 7.27
C ALA A 119 -5.49 18.94 8.20
N ALA A 120 -5.51 19.18 9.52
CA ALA A 120 -5.04 18.22 10.51
C ALA A 120 -5.84 16.92 10.47
N VAL A 121 -7.17 17.00 10.49
CA VAL A 121 -8.06 15.81 10.41
C VAL A 121 -7.81 15.04 9.12
N THR A 122 -7.63 15.73 7.99
CA THR A 122 -7.30 15.09 6.71
C THR A 122 -5.94 14.39 6.78
N ALA A 123 -4.91 15.05 7.29
CA ALA A 123 -3.56 14.50 7.41
C ALA A 123 -3.51 13.25 8.30
N PHE A 124 -4.13 13.32 9.49
CA PHE A 124 -4.22 12.20 10.41
C PHE A 124 -5.08 11.07 9.83
N GLY A 125 -6.24 11.40 9.26
CA GLY A 125 -7.12 10.44 8.61
C GLY A 125 -6.43 9.70 7.47
N THR A 126 -5.71 10.41 6.60
CA THR A 126 -4.93 9.81 5.51
C THR A 126 -3.83 8.89 6.04
N THR A 127 -3.14 9.26 7.11
CA THR A 127 -2.09 8.41 7.70
C THR A 127 -2.68 7.17 8.35
N LEU A 128 -3.75 7.32 9.13
CA LEU A 128 -4.38 6.24 9.88
C LEU A 128 -5.09 5.25 8.95
N LEU A 129 -5.87 5.74 7.99
CA LEU A 129 -6.49 4.89 6.99
C LEU A 129 -5.45 4.33 6.02
N GLY A 130 -4.51 5.14 5.55
CA GLY A 130 -3.42 4.68 4.69
C GLY A 130 -2.56 3.58 5.32
N ALA A 131 -2.42 3.60 6.65
CA ALA A 131 -1.77 2.53 7.39
C ALA A 131 -2.48 1.18 7.26
N VAL A 132 -3.80 1.14 7.01
CA VAL A 132 -4.57 -0.11 6.95
C VAL A 132 -5.05 -0.43 5.53
N ILE A 133 -5.69 0.52 4.86
CA ILE A 133 -6.31 0.32 3.53
C ILE A 133 -5.36 0.64 2.37
N ASN A 134 -4.09 0.98 2.66
CA ASN A 134 -3.04 1.21 1.66
C ASN A 134 -3.35 2.38 0.69
N MET A 135 -2.74 2.39 -0.51
CA MET A 135 -2.80 3.45 -1.52
C MET A 135 -4.22 3.87 -1.90
N SER A 136 -5.18 2.98 -1.71
CA SER A 136 -6.62 3.21 -1.86
C SER A 136 -7.13 4.45 -1.14
N VAL A 137 -6.53 4.80 0.01
CA VAL A 137 -6.90 6.01 0.76
C VAL A 137 -6.75 7.28 -0.07
N ILE A 138 -5.78 7.34 -0.98
CA ILE A 138 -5.55 8.49 -1.85
C ILE A 138 -6.69 8.64 -2.87
N PHE A 139 -7.25 7.54 -3.36
CA PHE A 139 -8.41 7.58 -4.25
C PHE A 139 -9.67 7.99 -3.49
N VAL A 140 -9.92 7.38 -2.32
CA VAL A 140 -11.08 7.71 -1.46
C VAL A 140 -11.08 9.19 -1.07
N PHE A 141 -9.95 9.70 -0.58
CA PHE A 141 -9.84 11.09 -0.15
C PHE A 141 -9.77 12.02 -1.35
N GLY A 142 -9.03 11.63 -2.39
CA GLY A 142 -8.85 12.40 -3.61
C GLY A 142 -10.17 12.64 -4.33
N ASP A 143 -10.97 11.61 -4.56
CA ASP A 143 -12.27 11.73 -5.23
C ASP A 143 -13.23 12.60 -4.41
N ARG A 144 -13.21 12.49 -3.08
CA ARG A 144 -14.03 13.31 -2.19
C ARG A 144 -13.62 14.78 -2.20
N LEU A 145 -12.32 15.06 -2.14
CA LEU A 145 -11.78 16.42 -2.13
C LEU A 145 -11.86 17.10 -3.50
N LYS A 146 -11.94 16.32 -4.58
CA LYS A 146 -11.90 16.83 -5.95
C LYS A 146 -13.19 17.58 -6.35
N ARG A 147 -14.36 17.33 -5.75
CA ARG A 147 -15.67 18.01 -6.01
C ARG A 147 -15.86 18.55 -7.44
N GLY A 148 -15.59 17.73 -8.47
CA GLY A 148 -15.76 18.09 -9.89
C GLY A 148 -14.62 18.88 -10.55
N GLY A 149 -13.52 19.17 -9.84
CA GLY A 149 -12.35 19.93 -10.31
C GLY A 149 -11.03 19.16 -10.24
N LYS A 150 -9.93 19.83 -9.90
CA LYS A 150 -8.62 19.22 -9.59
C LYS A 150 -8.32 19.43 -8.11
N LEU A 151 -7.55 18.52 -7.50
CA LEU A 151 -7.03 18.74 -6.15
C LEU A 151 -6.15 19.98 -6.12
N THR A 152 -6.30 20.80 -5.08
CA THR A 152 -5.39 21.93 -4.84
C THR A 152 -3.99 21.42 -4.50
N ASP A 153 -2.96 22.24 -4.71
CA ASP A 153 -1.58 21.86 -4.38
C ASP A 153 -1.44 21.49 -2.89
N ALA A 154 -2.12 22.22 -2.01
CA ALA A 154 -2.20 21.93 -0.59
C ALA A 154 -2.77 20.53 -0.32
N GLN A 155 -3.88 20.16 -0.96
CA GLN A 155 -4.49 18.84 -0.81
C GLN A 155 -3.58 17.74 -1.35
N GLN A 156 -2.93 17.95 -2.51
CA GLN A 156 -1.99 16.98 -3.08
C GLN A 156 -0.80 16.74 -2.14
N ILE A 157 -0.24 17.82 -1.56
CA ILE A 157 0.87 17.73 -0.61
C ILE A 157 0.45 16.98 0.66
N VAL A 158 -0.70 17.33 1.26
CA VAL A 158 -1.21 16.65 2.47
C VAL A 158 -1.42 15.18 2.19
N LEU A 159 -2.16 14.83 1.12
CA LEU A 159 -2.47 13.44 0.81
C LEU A 159 -1.20 12.63 0.54
N ALA A 160 -0.29 13.13 -0.30
CA ALA A 160 0.91 12.39 -0.66
C ALA A 160 1.83 12.18 0.55
N ARG A 161 2.16 13.25 1.29
CA ARG A 161 3.11 13.17 2.42
C ARG A 161 2.54 12.36 3.58
N CYS A 162 1.28 12.58 3.94
CA CYS A 162 0.68 11.90 5.09
C CYS A 162 0.40 10.42 4.78
N PHE A 163 0.06 10.08 3.53
CA PHE A 163 0.02 8.69 3.11
C PHE A 163 1.39 8.01 3.26
N THR A 164 2.46 8.65 2.75
CA THR A 164 3.81 8.07 2.86
C THR A 164 4.30 7.95 4.30
N ALA A 165 3.85 8.84 5.21
CA ALA A 165 4.16 8.76 6.63
C ALA A 165 3.61 7.48 7.29
N ALA A 166 2.55 6.89 6.76
CA ALA A 166 2.01 5.61 7.24
C ALA A 166 3.02 4.46 7.09
N ALA A 167 3.89 4.52 6.08
CA ALA A 167 4.91 3.51 5.80
C ALA A 167 5.95 3.37 6.92
N TRP A 168 6.13 4.40 7.75
CA TRP A 168 7.14 4.38 8.81
C TRP A 168 6.74 3.53 10.01
N TRP A 169 5.45 3.32 10.25
CA TRP A 169 4.98 2.68 11.49
C TRP A 169 4.00 1.53 11.28
N SER A 170 3.33 1.46 10.12
CA SER A 170 2.29 0.46 9.92
C SER A 170 2.87 -0.92 9.56
N PRO A 171 2.50 -1.99 10.28
CA PRO A 171 2.87 -3.36 9.91
C PRO A 171 2.16 -3.87 8.65
N PHE A 172 1.06 -3.23 8.23
CA PHE A 172 0.27 -3.61 7.05
C PHE A 172 0.77 -2.94 5.76
N PHE A 173 1.72 -2.02 5.87
CA PHE A 173 2.29 -1.35 4.71
C PHE A 173 3.30 -2.26 4.02
N ILE A 174 3.33 -2.24 2.68
CA ILE A 174 4.28 -3.03 1.88
C ILE A 174 5.72 -2.77 2.32
N ALA A 175 6.06 -1.51 2.64
CA ALA A 175 7.40 -1.13 3.09
C ALA A 175 7.87 -1.95 4.31
N THR A 176 6.98 -2.20 5.28
CA THR A 176 7.29 -3.01 6.45
C THR A 176 7.48 -4.48 6.08
N GLY A 177 6.64 -5.00 5.18
CA GLY A 177 6.80 -6.36 4.65
C GLY A 177 8.13 -6.56 3.92
N VAL A 178 8.54 -5.60 3.11
CA VAL A 178 9.86 -5.57 2.44
C VAL A 178 10.98 -5.49 3.48
N ALA A 179 10.86 -4.62 4.48
CA ALA A 179 11.86 -4.52 5.55
C ALA A 179 12.00 -5.83 6.33
N LEU A 180 10.90 -6.51 6.67
CA LEU A 180 10.92 -7.81 7.36
C LEU A 180 11.56 -8.91 6.49
N MET A 181 11.39 -8.81 5.17
CA MET A 181 11.91 -9.80 4.22
C MET A 181 13.41 -9.67 3.99
N TYR A 182 13.93 -8.43 3.96
CA TYR A 182 15.30 -8.15 3.53
C TYR A 182 16.23 -7.65 4.65
N ALA A 183 15.72 -7.34 5.85
CA ALA A 183 16.52 -6.98 7.02
C ALA A 183 16.46 -8.08 8.10
N PRO A 184 17.44 -9.01 8.15
CA PRO A 184 17.48 -10.05 9.17
C PRO A 184 17.46 -9.46 10.58
N GLY A 185 16.65 -10.04 11.46
CA GLY A 185 16.54 -9.58 12.86
C GLY A 185 15.64 -8.35 13.06
N MET A 186 15.04 -7.80 11.99
CA MET A 186 14.07 -6.72 12.14
C MET A 186 12.83 -7.23 12.88
N ALA A 187 12.50 -6.55 13.99
CA ALA A 187 11.28 -6.78 14.74
C ALA A 187 10.31 -5.61 14.53
N TRP A 188 9.21 -5.84 13.82
CA TRP A 188 8.25 -4.77 13.49
C TRP A 188 7.73 -4.04 14.73
N LYS A 189 7.57 -4.75 15.86
CA LYS A 189 7.13 -4.15 17.13
C LYS A 189 8.09 -3.07 17.62
N ALA A 190 9.40 -3.24 17.39
CA ALA A 190 10.42 -2.26 17.78
C ALA A 190 10.43 -1.04 16.85
N THR A 191 9.91 -1.15 15.63
CA THR A 191 9.89 -0.05 14.66
C THR A 191 8.63 0.81 14.74
N VAL A 192 7.54 0.31 15.33
CA VAL A 192 6.26 1.04 15.45
C VAL A 192 6.42 2.37 16.17
N ALA A 193 7.04 2.40 17.35
CA ALA A 193 7.15 3.64 18.14
C ALA A 193 8.05 4.70 17.48
N PRO A 194 9.29 4.38 17.05
CA PRO A 194 10.12 5.33 16.29
C PRO A 194 9.43 5.79 14.99
N GLY A 195 8.79 4.86 14.29
CA GLY A 195 8.03 5.14 13.08
C GLY A 195 6.87 6.11 13.29
N ALA A 196 6.11 5.92 14.37
CA ALA A 196 4.98 6.77 14.70
C ALA A 196 5.44 8.19 15.07
N ILE A 197 6.56 8.31 15.81
CA ILE A 197 7.18 9.61 16.09
C ILE A 197 7.58 10.30 14.79
N MET A 198 8.26 9.60 13.89
CA MET A 198 8.62 10.13 12.58
C MET A 198 7.38 10.57 11.79
N ALA A 199 6.32 9.76 11.80
CA ALA A 199 5.07 10.09 11.11
C ALA A 199 4.42 11.35 11.66
N LEU A 200 4.38 11.51 13.00
CA LEU A 200 3.87 12.72 13.65
C LEU A 200 4.69 13.95 13.29
N LEU A 201 6.03 13.84 13.27
CA LEU A 201 6.91 14.93 12.84
C LEU A 201 6.67 15.30 11.36
N GLY A 202 6.51 14.30 10.49
CA GLY A 202 6.20 14.49 9.07
C GLY A 202 4.84 15.14 8.83
N ILE A 203 3.82 14.75 9.60
CA ILE A 203 2.49 15.38 9.60
C ILE A 203 2.62 16.83 10.07
N GLY A 204 3.29 17.07 11.20
CA GLY A 204 3.50 18.42 11.75
C GLY A 204 4.20 19.35 10.76
N TYR A 205 5.29 18.89 10.15
CA TYR A 205 5.98 19.61 9.08
C TYR A 205 5.05 19.92 7.91
N THR A 206 4.27 18.94 7.47
CA THR A 206 3.33 19.09 6.35
C THR A 206 2.25 20.12 6.64
N LEU A 207 1.68 20.12 7.85
CA LEU A 207 0.66 21.08 8.26
C LEU A 207 1.21 22.51 8.32
N VAL A 208 2.43 22.69 8.86
CA VAL A 208 3.10 24.01 8.88
C VAL A 208 3.42 24.49 7.47
N ASP A 209 3.95 23.62 6.62
CA ASP A 209 4.30 23.94 5.23
C ASP A 209 3.07 24.36 4.42
N VAL A 210 1.97 23.61 4.53
CA VAL A 210 0.72 23.92 3.86
C VAL A 210 0.09 25.20 4.40
N HIS A 211 0.08 25.39 5.72
CA HIS A 211 -0.45 26.61 6.33
C HIS A 211 0.31 27.86 5.87
N ARG A 212 1.64 27.79 5.73
CA ARG A 212 2.48 28.92 5.29
C ARG A 212 2.35 29.22 3.80
N ARG A 213 2.09 28.21 2.96
CA ARG A 213 2.00 28.37 1.49
C ARG A 213 0.58 28.65 1.00
N SER A 214 -0.43 28.29 1.77
CA SER A 214 -1.82 28.40 1.32
C SER A 214 -2.32 29.83 1.41
N THR A 215 -2.80 30.36 0.29
CA THR A 215 -3.45 31.68 0.20
C THR A 215 -4.95 31.62 0.50
N ALA A 216 -5.53 30.41 0.54
CA ALA A 216 -6.93 30.17 0.84
C ALA A 216 -7.11 29.18 2.00
N PRO A 217 -8.27 29.17 2.70
CA PRO A 217 -8.58 28.16 3.69
C PRO A 217 -8.54 26.75 3.09
N PHE A 218 -7.88 25.82 3.79
CA PHE A 218 -7.82 24.43 3.35
C PHE A 218 -9.20 23.77 3.43
N GLU A 219 -9.69 23.18 2.34
CA GLU A 219 -10.86 22.30 2.35
C GLU A 219 -10.42 20.85 2.59
N GLY A 220 -10.88 20.27 3.70
CA GLY A 220 -10.46 18.95 4.15
C GLY A 220 -11.53 17.87 4.03
N TYR A 221 -11.10 16.63 4.26
CA TYR A 221 -11.96 15.45 4.20
C TYR A 221 -12.87 15.42 5.44
N PRO A 222 -14.20 15.26 5.27
CA PRO A 222 -15.14 15.11 6.38
C PRO A 222 -15.01 13.70 6.95
N LEU A 223 -14.01 13.50 7.81
CA LEU A 223 -13.74 12.19 8.39
C LEU A 223 -14.84 11.84 9.41
N LYS A 224 -15.67 10.86 9.06
CA LYS A 224 -16.68 10.28 9.93
C LYS A 224 -16.09 9.14 10.73
N ALA A 225 -16.42 9.05 12.02
CA ALA A 225 -15.93 7.96 12.87
C ALA A 225 -16.38 6.60 12.33
N GLU A 226 -17.57 6.53 11.74
CA GLU A 226 -18.17 5.35 11.13
C GLU A 226 -17.31 4.79 9.99
N SER A 227 -16.68 5.67 9.20
CA SER A 227 -15.79 5.29 8.11
C SER A 227 -14.47 4.66 8.57
N LEU A 228 -14.10 4.89 9.85
CA LEU A 228 -12.89 4.31 10.45
C LEU A 228 -13.15 2.92 11.06
N ILE A 229 -14.42 2.56 11.32
CA ILE A 229 -14.77 1.34 12.06
C ILE A 229 -14.26 0.10 11.34
N ILE A 230 -14.62 -0.09 10.05
CA ILE A 230 -14.25 -1.31 9.32
C ILE A 230 -12.73 -1.48 9.21
N PRO A 231 -11.95 -0.47 8.75
CA PRO A 231 -10.49 -0.58 8.69
C PRO A 231 -9.86 -0.86 10.06
N VAL A 232 -10.27 -0.13 11.10
CA VAL A 232 -9.68 -0.28 12.43
C VAL A 232 -10.02 -1.65 13.02
N LEU A 233 -11.26 -2.12 12.89
CA LEU A 233 -11.65 -3.46 13.36
C LEU A 233 -10.85 -4.56 12.65
N MET A 234 -10.64 -4.44 11.34
CA MET A 234 -9.83 -5.40 10.60
C MET A 234 -8.37 -5.39 11.09
N ALA A 235 -7.78 -4.21 11.26
CA ALA A 235 -6.42 -4.09 11.78
C ALA A 235 -6.30 -4.71 13.18
N ILE A 236 -7.27 -4.45 14.06
CA ILE A 236 -7.33 -5.06 15.39
C ILE A 236 -7.45 -6.58 15.29
N ALA A 237 -8.34 -7.10 14.43
CA ALA A 237 -8.52 -8.54 14.24
C ALA A 237 -7.22 -9.22 13.79
N VAL A 238 -6.50 -8.65 12.82
CA VAL A 238 -5.22 -9.18 12.37
C VAL A 238 -4.16 -9.13 13.48
N LEU A 239 -4.07 -8.03 14.24
CA LEU A 239 -3.13 -7.91 15.34
C LEU A 239 -3.42 -8.90 16.48
N ILE A 240 -4.70 -9.11 16.82
CA ILE A 240 -5.14 -10.11 17.80
C ILE A 240 -4.77 -11.51 17.31
N LEU A 241 -5.11 -11.84 16.06
CA LEU A 241 -4.84 -13.15 15.50
C LEU A 241 -3.33 -13.43 15.43
N HIS A 242 -2.52 -12.43 15.06
CA HIS A 242 -1.06 -12.53 15.09
C HIS A 242 -0.50 -12.64 16.52
N HIS A 243 -1.16 -12.04 17.52
CA HIS A 243 -0.74 -12.16 18.92
C HIS A 243 -0.92 -13.59 19.44
N PHE A 244 -2.05 -14.24 19.12
CA PHE A 244 -2.33 -15.62 19.55
C PHE A 244 -1.65 -16.67 18.67
N PHE A 245 -1.38 -16.35 17.39
CA PHE A 245 -0.70 -17.23 16.44
C PHE A 245 0.55 -16.54 15.86
N PRO A 246 1.59 -16.28 16.67
CA PRO A 246 2.78 -15.54 16.24
C PRO A 246 3.56 -16.23 15.11
N GLN A 247 3.37 -17.54 14.92
CA GLN A 247 3.91 -18.32 13.81
C GLN A 247 3.31 -17.93 12.45
N ILE A 248 2.10 -17.35 12.42
CA ILE A 248 1.48 -16.88 11.19
C ILE A 248 1.95 -15.45 10.93
N ARG A 249 2.60 -15.22 9.79
CA ARG A 249 3.10 -13.90 9.41
C ARG A 249 1.93 -12.95 9.16
N ILE A 250 2.08 -11.69 9.56
CA ILE A 250 1.06 -10.63 9.31
C ILE A 250 0.68 -10.54 7.83
N MET A 251 1.61 -10.81 6.90
CA MET A 251 1.32 -10.80 5.45
C MET A 251 0.32 -11.89 5.01
N ILE A 252 0.09 -12.92 5.83
CA ILE A 252 -0.84 -14.02 5.55
C ILE A 252 -2.21 -13.76 6.20
N LEU A 253 -2.25 -12.98 7.28
CA LEU A 253 -3.43 -12.68 8.10
C LEU A 253 -4.22 -11.50 7.54
#